data_AF-A0A0A0BAS1-F1
#
_entry.id   AF-A0A0A0BAS1-F1
#
_cell.length_a   1.000
_cell.length_b   1.000
_cell.length_c   1.000
_cell.angle_alpha   90.00
_cell.angle_beta   90.00
_cell.angle_gamma   90.00
#
_symmetry.space_group_name_H-M   'P 1'
#
loop_
_entity.id
_entity.type
_entity.pdbx_description
1 polymer ?
#
loop_
_entity_poly.entity_id
_entity_poly.type
_entity_poly.pdbx_seq_one_letter_code
_entity_poly.pdbx_strand_id
1 'polypeptide(L)'
;MGATVGALLLVLAGAVPGAQAAPTGPTVAASAALRPAAAAAPHAAAAVPGTVPSEARPAPVPRATGPGDTPTRRPVTRCSDISSEDGWVSRARVVGDLLVDSGICALSLVTVTGDVNVLPGADLFRMDDSSVKGDVRVADAHVYLLDSKIFGGVVVDSPDDPVEAYSVQVRRSLRGAARTLNMSSSTIEGAVNLRLGEGTSTFFYSRVGGWVNTRGGDVWAVKLDAGRGVTVTVARTLSLCGGSIALDATVRGVTGFVDLGGDAGVWGDEEPCAEPAPLGGSLVLDANPAERISVARLAVAGNLVCTGNARPDGLVVHPTVTVAGTRGGQCA
;
A
#
# COMPACT_ATOMS: atom_id res chain seq x y z
N MET A 1 38.47 -31.78 -10.81
CA MET A 1 38.69 -30.54 -11.58
C MET A 1 37.32 -30.02 -11.99
N GLY A 2 36.79 -29.09 -11.21
CA GLY A 2 35.43 -28.55 -11.39
C GLY A 2 35.45 -27.30 -12.27
N ALA A 3 34.44 -27.18 -13.14
CA ALA A 3 34.18 -25.98 -13.91
C ALA A 3 32.87 -25.36 -13.42
N THR A 4 32.99 -24.20 -12.78
CA THR A 4 31.89 -23.37 -12.31
C THR A 4 31.40 -22.53 -13.50
N VAL A 5 30.15 -22.70 -13.91
CA VAL A 5 29.51 -21.84 -14.92
C VAL A 5 28.81 -20.70 -14.16
N GLY A 6 29.38 -19.49 -14.27
CA GLY A 6 28.77 -18.27 -13.75
C GLY A 6 27.70 -17.75 -14.70
N ALA A 7 26.49 -17.56 -14.17
CA ALA A 7 25.40 -16.89 -14.87
C ALA A 7 25.66 -15.37 -14.90
N LEU A 8 25.76 -14.82 -16.11
CA LEU A 8 25.88 -13.39 -16.39
C LEU A 8 24.48 -12.81 -16.53
N LEU A 9 24.02 -12.05 -15.51
CA LEU A 9 22.78 -11.29 -15.57
C LEU A 9 23.05 -9.97 -16.31
N LEU A 10 22.52 -9.82 -17.52
CA LEU A 10 22.66 -8.62 -18.34
C LEU A 10 21.56 -7.61 -17.93
N VAL A 11 21.93 -6.54 -17.23
CA VAL A 11 21.05 -5.39 -16.99
C VAL A 11 21.20 -4.44 -18.20
N LEU A 12 20.16 -4.36 -19.03
CA LEU A 12 20.10 -3.38 -20.11
C LEU A 12 19.81 -1.99 -19.52
N ALA A 13 20.87 -1.20 -19.37
CA ALA A 13 20.78 0.24 -19.18
C ALA A 13 20.38 0.91 -20.51
N GLY A 14 19.10 1.30 -20.63
CA GLY A 14 18.62 2.14 -21.71
C GLY A 14 19.07 3.59 -21.49
N ALA A 15 20.05 4.04 -22.26
CA ALA A 15 20.42 5.44 -22.34
C ALA A 15 19.29 6.25 -23.02
N VAL A 16 18.80 7.30 -22.36
CA VAL A 16 17.91 8.31 -22.95
C VAL A 16 18.74 9.53 -23.34
N PRO A 17 18.94 9.85 -24.63
CA PRO A 17 19.50 11.12 -25.04
C PRO A 17 18.37 12.11 -25.33
N GLY A 18 18.46 13.33 -24.78
CA GLY A 18 17.67 14.45 -25.28
C GLY A 18 17.24 15.45 -24.22
N ALA A 19 18.17 16.28 -23.77
CA ALA A 19 17.84 17.56 -23.18
C ALA A 19 17.15 18.44 -24.25
N GLN A 20 15.87 18.75 -24.05
CA GLN A 20 15.21 19.85 -24.74
C GLN A 20 14.78 20.90 -23.71
N ALA A 21 15.13 22.14 -24.04
CA ALA A 21 14.95 23.34 -23.24
C ALA A 21 13.49 23.57 -22.86
N ALA A 22 13.27 23.94 -21.60
CA ALA A 22 11.97 24.32 -21.07
C ALA A 22 11.51 25.66 -21.67
N PRO A 23 10.25 25.79 -22.12
CA PRO A 23 9.64 27.10 -22.33
C PRO A 23 9.24 27.70 -20.97
N THR A 24 9.70 28.92 -20.73
CA THR A 24 9.23 29.79 -19.67
C THR A 24 7.79 30.20 -19.96
N GLY A 25 6.85 29.71 -19.14
CA GLY A 25 5.42 30.05 -19.18
C GLY A 25 4.90 30.37 -17.78
N PRO A 26 3.83 31.19 -17.65
CA PRO A 26 3.67 32.14 -16.56
C PRO A 26 3.21 31.52 -15.25
N THR A 27 3.69 32.13 -14.17
CA THR A 27 3.30 31.93 -12.78
C THR A 27 1.79 32.10 -12.61
N VAL A 28 1.06 30.99 -12.46
CA VAL A 28 -0.32 31.01 -11.96
C VAL A 28 -0.24 31.02 -10.45
N ALA A 29 -0.54 32.17 -9.86
CA ALA A 29 -0.77 32.31 -8.43
C ALA A 29 -2.00 31.47 -8.05
N ALA A 30 -1.78 30.29 -7.47
CA ALA A 30 -2.83 29.53 -6.81
C ALA A 30 -3.11 30.18 -5.45
N SER A 31 -4.10 31.05 -5.39
CA SER A 31 -4.70 31.48 -4.12
C SER A 31 -5.31 30.27 -3.42
N ALA A 32 -4.60 29.73 -2.44
CA ALA A 32 -5.15 28.81 -1.45
C ALA A 32 -6.17 29.57 -0.60
N ALA A 33 -7.45 29.46 -0.97
CA ALA A 33 -8.53 29.81 -0.06
C ALA A 33 -8.55 28.78 1.08
N LEU A 34 -7.92 29.11 2.21
CA LEU A 34 -8.16 28.43 3.48
C LEU A 34 -9.67 28.46 3.74
N ARG A 35 -10.32 27.29 3.65
CA ARG A 35 -11.62 27.12 4.28
C ARG A 35 -11.39 27.14 5.79
N PRO A 36 -12.09 28.00 6.55
CA PRO A 36 -12.01 27.95 8.00
C PRO A 36 -12.51 26.57 8.46
N ALA A 37 -11.67 25.88 9.22
CA ALA A 37 -12.07 24.68 9.95
C ALA A 37 -13.24 25.06 10.85
N ALA A 38 -14.39 24.43 10.62
CA ALA A 38 -15.52 24.52 11.53
C ALA A 38 -15.03 24.01 12.90
N ALA A 39 -15.08 24.88 13.90
CA ALA A 39 -14.75 24.56 15.28
C ALA A 39 -15.54 23.31 15.69
N ALA A 40 -14.83 22.19 15.88
CA ALA A 40 -15.40 21.00 16.47
C ALA A 40 -15.83 21.35 17.90
N ALA A 41 -17.14 21.27 18.15
CA ALA A 41 -17.70 21.46 19.47
C ALA A 41 -17.05 20.46 20.46
N PRO A 42 -16.79 20.86 21.72
CA PRO A 42 -16.26 19.96 22.72
C PRO A 42 -17.23 18.80 22.96
N HIS A 43 -16.75 17.56 22.80
CA HIS A 43 -17.47 16.37 23.22
C HIS A 43 -17.66 16.40 24.74
N ALA A 44 -18.87 16.75 25.17
CA ALA A 44 -19.33 16.57 26.53
C ALA A 44 -19.23 15.07 26.90
N ALA A 45 -18.59 14.80 28.03
CA ALA A 45 -18.52 13.47 28.63
C ALA A 45 -19.94 12.93 28.86
N ALA A 46 -20.35 11.97 28.03
CA ALA A 46 -21.62 11.27 28.19
C ALA A 46 -21.52 10.34 29.40
N ALA A 47 -22.42 10.54 30.36
CA ALA A 47 -22.65 9.66 31.48
C ALA A 47 -22.91 8.21 31.01
N VAL A 48 -22.28 7.26 31.70
CA VAL A 48 -22.45 5.82 31.51
C VAL A 48 -23.94 5.45 31.69
N PRO A 49 -24.66 4.97 30.66
CA PRO A 49 -26.01 4.45 30.83
C PRO A 49 -25.93 3.11 31.56
N GLY A 50 -26.81 2.94 32.54
CA GLY A 50 -26.92 1.73 33.34
C GLY A 50 -27.09 0.46 32.49
N THR A 51 -26.56 -0.63 33.03
CA THR A 51 -26.74 -2.01 32.57
C THR A 51 -28.21 -2.33 32.31
N VAL A 52 -28.60 -2.37 31.05
CA VAL A 52 -29.89 -2.92 30.60
C VAL A 52 -29.77 -4.45 30.56
N PRO A 53 -30.71 -5.21 31.13
CA PRO A 53 -30.72 -6.66 31.05
C PRO A 53 -30.71 -7.14 29.59
N SER A 54 -29.82 -8.07 29.28
CA SER A 54 -29.68 -8.72 27.97
C SER A 54 -30.92 -9.56 27.67
N GLU A 55 -31.92 -8.99 26.99
CA GLU A 55 -33.00 -9.76 26.38
C GLU A 55 -32.39 -10.72 25.34
N ALA A 56 -32.66 -12.01 25.51
CA ALA A 56 -32.19 -13.06 24.62
C ALA A 56 -32.68 -12.78 23.18
N ARG A 57 -31.76 -12.42 22.29
CA ARG A 57 -32.05 -12.32 20.86
C ARG A 57 -32.57 -13.68 20.38
N PRO A 58 -33.72 -13.74 19.69
CA PRO A 58 -34.21 -14.98 19.10
C PRO A 58 -33.17 -15.52 18.12
N ALA A 59 -32.95 -16.84 18.17
CA ALA A 59 -32.04 -17.53 17.26
C ALA A 59 -32.40 -17.21 15.79
N PRO A 60 -31.42 -16.98 14.91
CA PRO A 60 -31.69 -16.71 13.50
C PRO A 60 -32.46 -17.89 12.91
N VAL A 61 -33.66 -17.61 12.39
CA VAL A 61 -34.46 -18.60 11.66
C VAL A 61 -33.67 -19.04 10.43
N PRO A 62 -33.38 -20.34 10.24
CA PRO A 62 -32.69 -20.81 9.05
C PRO A 62 -33.53 -20.49 7.81
N ARG A 63 -32.99 -19.66 6.91
CA ARG A 63 -33.58 -19.45 5.58
C ARG A 63 -33.53 -20.78 4.84
N ALA A 64 -34.69 -21.27 4.43
CA ALA A 64 -34.80 -22.39 3.51
C ALA A 64 -34.03 -22.04 2.22
N THR A 65 -32.96 -22.78 1.95
CA THR A 65 -32.25 -22.77 0.67
C THR A 65 -33.19 -23.31 -0.39
N GLY A 66 -33.68 -22.42 -1.27
CA GLY A 66 -34.49 -22.81 -2.41
C GLY A 66 -33.74 -23.75 -3.36
N PRO A 67 -34.45 -24.57 -4.14
CA PRO A 67 -33.84 -25.46 -5.13
C PRO A 67 -33.31 -24.64 -6.30
N GLY A 68 -31.99 -24.71 -6.57
CA GLY A 68 -31.53 -24.64 -7.96
C GLY A 68 -30.57 -23.52 -8.39
N ASP A 69 -29.94 -22.74 -7.51
CA ASP A 69 -28.75 -21.98 -7.91
C ASP A 69 -27.55 -22.94 -8.00
N THR A 70 -27.56 -23.77 -9.04
CA THR A 70 -26.37 -24.54 -9.42
C THR A 70 -25.38 -23.51 -9.95
N PRO A 71 -24.25 -23.26 -9.27
CA PRO A 71 -23.30 -22.24 -9.71
C PRO A 71 -22.88 -22.55 -11.14
N THR A 72 -23.31 -21.73 -12.10
CA THR A 72 -22.87 -21.81 -13.49
C THR A 72 -21.36 -21.65 -13.48
N ARG A 73 -20.66 -22.75 -13.72
CA ARG A 73 -19.20 -22.80 -13.77
C ARG A 73 -18.75 -21.85 -14.88
N ARG A 74 -18.05 -20.77 -14.50
CA ARG A 74 -17.46 -19.85 -15.48
C ARG A 74 -16.43 -20.61 -16.32
N PRO A 75 -16.29 -20.31 -17.62
CA PRO A 75 -15.20 -20.82 -18.42
C PRO A 75 -13.85 -20.45 -17.76
N VAL A 76 -12.90 -21.38 -17.79
CA VAL A 76 -11.54 -21.16 -17.30
C VAL A 76 -10.60 -21.35 -18.49
N THR A 77 -9.76 -20.36 -18.74
CA THR A 77 -8.70 -20.42 -19.75
C THR A 77 -7.36 -20.51 -19.03
N ARG A 78 -6.50 -21.44 -19.43
CA ARG A 78 -5.12 -21.50 -18.92
C ARG A 78 -4.25 -20.54 -19.71
N CYS A 79 -3.30 -19.87 -19.06
CA CYS A 79 -2.40 -18.97 -19.76
C CYS A 79 -1.54 -19.74 -20.77
N SER A 80 -1.09 -20.94 -20.41
CA SER A 80 -0.32 -21.84 -21.28
C SER A 80 -1.05 -22.24 -22.57
N ASP A 81 -2.39 -22.26 -22.59
CA ASP A 81 -3.18 -22.60 -23.78
C ASP A 81 -3.25 -21.45 -24.80
N ILE A 82 -2.96 -20.22 -24.38
CA ILE A 82 -3.16 -19.00 -25.18
C ILE A 82 -1.91 -18.14 -25.35
N SER A 83 -0.83 -18.45 -24.62
CA SER A 83 0.43 -17.73 -24.69
C SER A 83 1.28 -18.17 -25.88
N SER A 84 2.16 -17.27 -26.35
CA SER A 84 3.28 -17.65 -27.20
C SER A 84 4.29 -18.52 -26.44
N GLU A 85 5.29 -19.06 -27.15
CA GLU A 85 6.38 -19.84 -26.55
C GLU A 85 7.11 -19.07 -25.43
N ASP A 86 7.15 -17.73 -25.51
CA ASP A 86 7.77 -16.86 -24.51
C ASP A 86 6.82 -16.45 -23.36
N GLY A 87 5.61 -17.02 -23.29
CA GLY A 87 4.62 -16.74 -22.22
C GLY A 87 3.79 -15.46 -22.44
N TRP A 88 3.83 -14.85 -23.62
CA TRP A 88 3.09 -13.60 -23.89
C TRP A 88 1.70 -13.86 -24.46
N VAL A 89 0.71 -13.11 -23.95
CA VAL A 89 -0.65 -13.01 -24.48
C VAL A 89 -0.91 -11.54 -24.80
N SER A 90 -1.20 -11.22 -26.06
CA SER A 90 -1.34 -9.82 -26.50
C SER A 90 -2.68 -9.55 -27.18
N ARG A 91 -3.27 -8.38 -26.89
CA ARG A 91 -4.47 -7.84 -27.57
C ARG A 91 -5.65 -8.82 -27.60
N ALA A 92 -5.80 -9.61 -26.55
CA ALA A 92 -6.81 -10.66 -26.45
C ALA A 92 -7.94 -10.31 -25.47
N ARG A 93 -9.06 -11.02 -25.61
CA ARG A 93 -10.14 -11.01 -24.62
C ARG A 93 -10.34 -12.42 -24.07
N VAL A 94 -10.11 -12.60 -22.78
CA VAL A 94 -10.35 -13.86 -22.08
C VAL A 94 -11.75 -13.84 -21.47
N VAL A 95 -12.62 -14.70 -21.97
CA VAL A 95 -14.00 -14.84 -21.49
C VAL A 95 -14.01 -15.82 -20.31
N GLY A 96 -14.45 -15.35 -19.14
CA GLY A 96 -14.35 -16.11 -17.89
C GLY A 96 -13.05 -15.84 -17.15
N ASP A 97 -12.63 -16.83 -16.37
CA ASP A 97 -11.48 -16.73 -15.48
C ASP A 97 -10.20 -17.14 -16.20
N LEU A 98 -9.08 -16.51 -15.85
CA LEU A 98 -7.74 -16.87 -16.32
C LEU A 98 -7.00 -17.62 -15.20
N LEU A 99 -6.42 -18.75 -15.55
CA LEU A 99 -5.56 -19.53 -14.68
C LEU A 99 -4.12 -19.41 -15.19
N VAL A 100 -3.23 -18.82 -14.41
CA VAL A 100 -1.80 -18.83 -14.69
C VAL A 100 -1.23 -20.07 -14.04
N ASP A 101 -1.01 -21.11 -14.84
CA ASP A 101 -0.82 -22.48 -14.36
C ASP A 101 0.64 -22.93 -14.30
N SER A 102 1.56 -22.25 -14.98
CA SER A 102 3.01 -22.49 -14.88
C SER A 102 3.82 -21.39 -15.56
N GLY A 103 5.10 -21.25 -15.19
CA GLY A 103 6.08 -20.46 -15.93
C GLY A 103 5.74 -18.97 -16.00
N ILE A 104 6.00 -18.35 -17.14
CA ILE A 104 5.74 -16.93 -17.39
C ILE A 104 4.37 -16.75 -18.03
N CYS A 105 3.58 -15.82 -17.50
CA CYS A 105 2.36 -15.34 -18.12
C CYS A 105 2.37 -13.81 -18.16
N ALA A 106 2.61 -13.25 -19.35
CA ALA A 106 2.66 -11.81 -19.59
C ALA A 106 1.47 -11.37 -20.45
N LEU A 107 0.56 -10.62 -19.85
CA LEU A 107 -0.62 -10.05 -20.50
C LEU A 107 -0.32 -8.63 -20.98
N SER A 108 -0.45 -8.35 -22.27
CA SER A 108 -0.33 -7.00 -22.84
C SER A 108 -1.58 -6.61 -23.60
N LEU A 109 -2.21 -5.49 -23.22
CA LEU A 109 -3.47 -5.02 -23.84
C LEU A 109 -4.58 -6.09 -23.78
N VAL A 110 -4.61 -6.92 -22.72
CA VAL A 110 -5.57 -8.02 -22.54
C VAL A 110 -6.71 -7.59 -21.63
N THR A 111 -7.92 -8.05 -21.93
CA THR A 111 -9.07 -7.93 -21.02
C THR A 111 -9.52 -9.31 -20.54
N VAL A 112 -9.42 -9.57 -19.24
CA VAL A 112 -9.99 -10.75 -18.57
C VAL A 112 -11.32 -10.36 -17.94
N THR A 113 -12.39 -11.08 -18.32
CA THR A 113 -13.76 -10.74 -17.88
C THR A 113 -14.15 -11.36 -16.53
N GLY A 114 -13.41 -12.36 -16.06
CA GLY A 114 -13.54 -12.97 -14.75
C GLY A 114 -12.35 -12.66 -13.85
N ASP A 115 -12.03 -13.62 -12.99
CA ASP A 115 -10.91 -13.56 -12.05
C ASP A 115 -9.60 -14.01 -12.73
N VAL A 116 -8.46 -13.60 -12.17
CA VAL A 116 -7.16 -14.19 -12.46
C VAL A 116 -6.68 -14.95 -11.22
N ASN A 117 -6.31 -16.21 -11.40
CA ASN A 117 -5.72 -17.02 -10.34
C ASN A 117 -4.33 -17.47 -10.81
N VAL A 118 -3.28 -17.01 -10.13
CA VAL A 118 -1.90 -17.44 -10.34
C VAL A 118 -1.60 -18.56 -9.37
N LEU A 119 -1.31 -19.73 -9.92
CA LEU A 119 -1.02 -20.94 -9.15
C LEU A 119 0.43 -20.95 -8.67
N PRO A 120 0.73 -21.68 -7.58
CA PRO A 120 2.11 -21.95 -7.19
C PRO A 120 2.89 -22.59 -8.33
N GLY A 121 4.14 -22.15 -8.55
CA GLY A 121 4.99 -22.62 -9.64
C GLY A 121 4.89 -21.80 -10.93
N ALA A 122 4.15 -20.68 -10.91
CA ALA A 122 4.33 -19.62 -11.89
C ALA A 122 5.56 -18.78 -11.51
N ASP A 123 6.46 -18.56 -12.46
CA ASP A 123 7.69 -17.78 -12.22
C ASP A 123 7.39 -16.28 -12.22
N LEU A 124 6.54 -15.83 -13.16
CA LEU A 124 6.22 -14.42 -13.36
C LEU A 124 4.78 -14.28 -13.87
N PHE A 125 4.01 -13.46 -13.17
CA PHE A 125 2.76 -12.91 -13.67
C PHE A 125 2.94 -11.42 -13.98
N ARG A 126 2.86 -11.08 -15.27
CA ARG A 126 2.98 -9.70 -15.74
C ARG A 126 1.67 -9.22 -16.38
N MET A 127 1.25 -8.01 -16.04
CA MET A 127 0.18 -7.30 -16.72
C MET A 127 0.67 -5.93 -17.18
N ASP A 128 0.42 -5.63 -18.44
CA ASP A 128 0.82 -4.39 -19.11
C ASP A 128 -0.39 -3.84 -19.89
N ASP A 129 -0.80 -2.60 -19.62
CA ASP A 129 -1.97 -1.95 -20.21
C ASP A 129 -3.24 -2.85 -20.24
N SER A 130 -3.40 -3.70 -19.22
CA SER A 130 -4.39 -4.77 -19.22
C SER A 130 -5.48 -4.52 -18.18
N SER A 131 -6.61 -5.22 -18.32
CA SER A 131 -7.69 -5.12 -17.35
C SER A 131 -8.29 -6.45 -16.92
N VAL A 132 -8.61 -6.56 -15.63
CA VAL A 132 -9.27 -7.71 -15.01
C VAL A 132 -10.56 -7.22 -14.37
N LYS A 133 -11.70 -7.77 -14.80
CA LYS A 133 -13.01 -7.37 -14.27
C LYS A 133 -13.33 -7.99 -12.90
N GLY A 134 -12.72 -9.14 -12.59
CA GLY A 134 -12.81 -9.81 -11.30
C GLY A 134 -11.66 -9.50 -10.36
N ASP A 135 -11.41 -10.43 -9.44
CA ASP A 135 -10.29 -10.39 -8.50
C ASP A 135 -9.01 -10.97 -9.12
N VAL A 136 -7.85 -10.57 -8.60
CA VAL A 136 -6.55 -11.19 -8.88
C VAL A 136 -6.07 -11.89 -7.62
N ARG A 137 -5.80 -13.19 -7.70
CA ARG A 137 -5.24 -13.99 -6.61
C ARG A 137 -3.91 -14.55 -7.06
N VAL A 138 -2.87 -14.33 -6.27
CA VAL A 138 -1.51 -14.77 -6.58
C VAL A 138 -1.00 -15.66 -5.47
N ALA A 139 -0.45 -16.81 -5.83
CA ALA A 139 0.28 -17.70 -4.95
C ALA A 139 1.68 -17.92 -5.51
N ASP A 140 2.71 -17.58 -4.73
CA ASP A 140 4.13 -17.85 -4.98
C ASP A 140 4.60 -17.53 -6.40
N ALA A 141 4.55 -16.25 -6.77
CA ALA A 141 5.03 -15.74 -8.04
C ALA A 141 5.51 -14.28 -7.93
N HIS A 142 6.49 -13.89 -8.75
CA HIS A 142 6.79 -12.48 -9.01
C HIS A 142 5.61 -11.85 -9.75
N VAL A 143 5.11 -10.75 -9.23
CA VAL A 143 4.02 -9.98 -9.83
C VAL A 143 4.55 -8.65 -10.36
N TYR A 144 4.29 -8.37 -11.64
CA TYR A 144 4.61 -7.09 -12.26
C TYR A 144 3.38 -6.49 -12.95
N LEU A 145 2.85 -5.40 -12.41
CA LEU A 145 1.66 -4.72 -12.92
C LEU A 145 2.04 -3.32 -13.39
N LEU A 146 1.78 -3.02 -14.66
CA LEU A 146 2.06 -1.74 -15.29
C LEU A 146 0.80 -1.24 -16.01
N ASP A 147 0.43 0.01 -15.75
CA ASP A 147 -0.66 0.74 -16.42
C ASP A 147 -1.99 -0.04 -16.49
N SER A 148 -2.23 -0.87 -15.47
CA SER A 148 -3.29 -1.89 -15.48
C SER A 148 -4.46 -1.56 -14.55
N LYS A 149 -5.63 -2.13 -14.85
CA LYS A 149 -6.89 -1.89 -14.10
C LYS A 149 -7.49 -3.19 -13.57
N ILE A 150 -7.66 -3.28 -12.27
CA ILE A 150 -8.29 -4.42 -11.59
C ILE A 150 -9.57 -3.92 -10.91
N PHE A 151 -10.72 -4.40 -11.38
CA PHE A 151 -12.03 -3.98 -10.86
C PHE A 151 -12.43 -4.72 -9.57
N GLY A 152 -11.81 -5.87 -9.30
CA GLY A 152 -11.91 -6.56 -8.03
C GLY A 152 -10.84 -6.12 -7.03
N GLY A 153 -10.52 -7.03 -6.11
CA GLY A 153 -9.39 -6.91 -5.18
C GLY A 153 -8.19 -7.71 -5.63
N VAL A 154 -7.06 -7.46 -4.97
CA VAL A 154 -5.83 -8.22 -5.17
C VAL A 154 -5.49 -8.94 -3.88
N VAL A 155 -5.29 -10.25 -3.98
CA VAL A 155 -4.79 -11.10 -2.89
C VAL A 155 -3.45 -11.66 -3.32
N VAL A 156 -2.39 -11.35 -2.59
CA VAL A 156 -1.06 -11.90 -2.84
C VAL A 156 -0.66 -12.77 -1.68
N ASP A 157 -0.26 -14.00 -1.96
CA ASP A 157 0.36 -14.91 -1.00
C ASP A 157 1.68 -15.38 -1.60
N SER A 158 2.65 -14.47 -1.65
CA SER A 158 3.97 -14.70 -2.23
C SER A 158 5.05 -14.13 -1.30
N PRO A 159 5.19 -14.65 -0.07
CA PRO A 159 6.04 -14.04 0.97
C PRO A 159 7.52 -13.89 0.59
N ASP A 160 7.97 -14.66 -0.40
CA ASP A 160 9.36 -14.68 -0.88
C ASP A 160 9.55 -13.93 -2.21
N ASP A 161 8.46 -13.51 -2.86
CA ASP A 161 8.49 -12.86 -4.15
C ASP A 161 8.12 -11.36 -4.09
N PRO A 162 8.64 -10.55 -5.02
CA PRO A 162 8.28 -9.15 -5.12
C PRO A 162 6.93 -8.95 -5.84
N VAL A 163 6.24 -7.89 -5.43
CA VAL A 163 5.08 -7.33 -6.13
C VAL A 163 5.43 -5.92 -6.56
N GLU A 164 5.38 -5.68 -7.86
CA GLU A 164 5.63 -4.38 -8.45
C GLU A 164 4.36 -3.86 -9.12
N ALA A 165 3.96 -2.64 -8.79
CA ALA A 165 2.72 -2.02 -9.25
C ALA A 165 2.99 -0.55 -9.62
N TYR A 166 3.08 -0.29 -10.92
CA TYR A 166 3.32 1.04 -11.48
C TYR A 166 2.06 1.51 -12.22
N SER A 167 1.52 2.66 -11.84
CA SER A 167 0.32 3.25 -12.47
C SER A 167 -0.91 2.34 -12.46
N VAL A 168 -1.08 1.54 -11.41
CA VAL A 168 -2.15 0.54 -11.29
C VAL A 168 -3.39 1.13 -10.63
N GLN A 169 -4.57 0.73 -11.08
CA GLN A 169 -5.84 1.02 -10.42
C GLN A 169 -6.49 -0.26 -9.88
N VAL A 170 -6.74 -0.34 -8.58
CA VAL A 170 -7.51 -1.42 -7.94
C VAL A 170 -8.78 -0.84 -7.30
N ARG A 171 -9.95 -1.29 -7.74
CA ARG A 171 -11.25 -0.76 -7.26
C ARG A 171 -11.69 -1.31 -5.90
N ARG A 172 -11.05 -2.36 -5.41
CA ARG A 172 -11.23 -2.86 -4.04
C ARG A 172 -9.93 -2.77 -3.25
N SER A 173 -9.63 -3.76 -2.43
CA SER A 173 -8.50 -3.78 -1.51
C SER A 173 -7.36 -4.66 -2.04
N LEU A 174 -6.14 -4.33 -1.62
CA LEU A 174 -4.95 -5.17 -1.75
C LEU A 174 -4.66 -5.82 -0.39
N ARG A 175 -4.48 -7.14 -0.33
CA ARG A 175 -4.15 -7.83 0.92
C ARG A 175 -3.24 -9.04 0.72
N GLY A 176 -2.56 -9.43 1.80
CA GLY A 176 -1.87 -10.71 1.91
C GLY A 176 -0.40 -10.57 2.31
N ALA A 177 0.51 -11.33 1.70
CA ALA A 177 1.93 -11.35 2.01
C ALA A 177 2.81 -11.24 0.76
N ALA A 178 3.90 -10.48 0.87
CA ALA A 178 4.90 -10.31 -0.19
C ALA A 178 6.29 -10.12 0.42
N ARG A 179 7.37 -10.44 -0.30
CA ARG A 179 8.73 -10.08 0.16
C ARG A 179 8.92 -8.57 0.11
N THR A 180 8.55 -7.99 -1.03
CA THR A 180 8.68 -6.56 -1.35
C THR A 180 7.39 -6.13 -2.02
N LEU A 181 6.91 -4.92 -1.71
CA LEU A 181 5.91 -4.21 -2.51
C LEU A 181 6.56 -2.95 -3.05
N ASN A 182 6.62 -2.76 -4.37
CA ASN A 182 6.95 -1.46 -4.96
C ASN A 182 5.71 -0.92 -5.65
N MET A 183 5.04 0.05 -5.03
CA MET A 183 3.86 0.68 -5.58
C MET A 183 4.15 2.15 -5.92
N SER A 184 4.01 2.52 -7.19
CA SER A 184 4.27 3.86 -7.69
C SER A 184 3.11 4.38 -8.53
N SER A 185 2.75 5.64 -8.34
CA SER A 185 1.69 6.34 -9.10
C SER A 185 0.36 5.58 -9.17
N SER A 186 0.07 4.77 -8.15
CA SER A 186 -1.04 3.81 -8.18
C SER A 186 -2.19 4.25 -7.27
N THR A 187 -3.40 3.77 -7.57
CA THR A 187 -4.60 4.05 -6.80
C THR A 187 -5.29 2.75 -6.37
N ILE A 188 -5.45 2.57 -5.06
CA ILE A 188 -6.25 1.51 -4.45
C ILE A 188 -7.47 2.17 -3.80
N GLU A 189 -8.69 1.87 -4.26
CA GLU A 189 -9.89 2.51 -3.68
C GLU A 189 -10.23 1.97 -2.29
N GLY A 190 -9.88 0.71 -2.01
CA GLY A 190 -10.06 0.06 -0.72
C GLY A 190 -8.86 0.23 0.22
N ALA A 191 -8.69 -0.75 1.11
CA ALA A 191 -7.57 -0.81 2.05
C ALA A 191 -6.37 -1.58 1.47
N VAL A 192 -5.19 -1.33 2.04
CA VAL A 192 -3.98 -2.13 1.84
C VAL A 192 -3.66 -2.82 3.16
N ASN A 193 -3.59 -4.16 3.17
CA ASN A 193 -3.28 -4.95 4.36
C ASN A 193 -2.20 -5.98 4.04
N LEU A 194 -0.94 -5.68 4.35
CA LEU A 194 0.20 -6.46 3.90
C LEU A 194 1.10 -6.93 5.04
N ARG A 195 1.49 -8.20 4.96
CA ARG A 195 2.61 -8.76 5.71
C ARG A 195 3.82 -8.80 4.79
N LEU A 196 4.88 -8.12 5.16
CA LEU A 196 6.12 -8.09 4.42
C LEU A 196 7.08 -9.13 4.99
N GLY A 197 7.85 -9.75 4.10
CA GLY A 197 9.03 -10.53 4.47
C GLY A 197 10.17 -9.62 4.93
N GLU A 198 11.40 -10.00 4.60
CA GLU A 198 12.59 -9.18 4.91
C GLU A 198 12.87 -8.05 3.91
N GLY A 199 11.97 -7.84 2.94
CA GLY A 199 12.11 -6.81 1.90
C GLY A 199 11.50 -5.47 2.29
N THR A 200 11.14 -4.68 1.27
CA THR A 200 10.71 -3.28 1.42
C THR A 200 9.31 -3.09 0.84
N SER A 201 8.48 -2.28 1.49
CA SER A 201 7.24 -1.76 0.93
C SER A 201 7.41 -0.28 0.63
N THR A 202 7.45 0.07 -0.64
CA THR A 202 7.51 1.43 -1.14
C THR A 202 6.14 1.85 -1.64
N PHE A 203 5.66 3.00 -1.15
CA PHE A 203 4.52 3.73 -1.69
C PHE A 203 5.04 5.05 -2.24
N PHE A 204 5.03 5.22 -3.55
CA PHE A 204 5.53 6.42 -4.23
C PHE A 204 4.37 7.07 -4.97
N TYR A 205 4.02 8.32 -4.66
CA TYR A 205 2.95 9.08 -5.33
C TYR A 205 1.63 8.30 -5.46
N SER A 206 1.27 7.56 -4.42
CA SER A 206 0.18 6.59 -4.46
C SER A 206 -0.98 7.01 -3.58
N ARG A 207 -2.19 6.57 -3.94
CA ARG A 207 -3.42 6.83 -3.19
C ARG A 207 -4.05 5.54 -2.71
N VAL A 208 -4.43 5.48 -1.45
CA VAL A 208 -5.20 4.40 -0.84
C VAL A 208 -6.44 4.99 -0.19
N GLY A 209 -7.64 4.65 -0.67
CA GLY A 209 -8.90 5.20 -0.16
C GLY A 209 -9.25 4.72 1.25
N GLY A 210 -8.72 3.56 1.65
CA GLY A 210 -8.92 2.94 2.96
C GLY A 210 -7.72 3.08 3.90
N TRP A 211 -7.59 2.09 4.80
CA TRP A 211 -6.45 1.97 5.72
C TRP A 211 -5.23 1.39 5.01
N VAL A 212 -4.04 1.82 5.41
CA VAL A 212 -2.77 1.17 5.05
C VAL A 212 -2.22 0.50 6.29
N ASN A 213 -2.28 -0.82 6.32
CA ASN A 213 -1.79 -1.65 7.42
C ASN A 213 -0.63 -2.51 6.91
N THR A 214 0.57 -2.26 7.43
CA THR A 214 1.77 -3.04 7.09
C THR A 214 2.36 -3.70 8.33
N ARG A 215 2.93 -4.89 8.13
CA ARG A 215 3.62 -5.64 9.17
C ARG A 215 4.92 -6.24 8.65
N GLY A 216 6.04 -6.03 9.33
CA GLY A 216 7.35 -6.54 8.90
C GLY A 216 8.05 -5.63 7.89
N GLY A 217 9.22 -6.07 7.40
CA GLY A 217 9.99 -5.41 6.35
C GLY A 217 10.45 -3.98 6.66
N ASP A 218 10.90 -3.27 5.63
CA ASP A 218 11.08 -1.82 5.63
C ASP A 218 9.86 -1.15 4.99
N VAL A 219 9.41 -0.01 5.51
CA VAL A 219 8.22 0.68 5.00
C VAL A 219 8.56 2.11 4.62
N TRP A 220 8.52 2.42 3.33
CA TRP A 220 8.85 3.73 2.78
C TRP A 220 7.60 4.29 2.10
N ALA A 221 7.06 5.40 2.57
CA ALA A 221 5.93 6.05 1.93
C ALA A 221 6.27 7.50 1.59
N VAL A 222 6.43 7.76 0.30
CA VAL A 222 6.71 9.06 -0.27
C VAL A 222 5.46 9.52 -1.03
N LYS A 223 4.86 10.62 -0.58
CA LYS A 223 3.63 11.20 -1.15
C LYS A 223 2.50 10.17 -1.22
N LEU A 224 2.27 9.49 -0.10
CA LEU A 224 1.14 8.58 0.08
C LEU A 224 -0.09 9.36 0.57
N ASP A 225 -1.20 9.27 -0.16
CA ASP A 225 -2.52 9.76 0.27
C ASP A 225 -3.34 8.58 0.83
N ALA A 226 -3.48 8.51 2.16
CA ALA A 226 -4.32 7.54 2.85
C ALA A 226 -5.66 8.18 3.25
N GLY A 227 -6.75 7.74 2.62
CA GLY A 227 -8.12 8.21 2.88
C GLY A 227 -8.69 7.81 4.24
N ARG A 228 -7.99 6.93 4.98
CA ARG A 228 -8.24 6.64 6.39
C ARG A 228 -6.96 6.85 7.19
N GLY A 229 -6.41 5.82 7.79
CA GLY A 229 -5.21 5.90 8.61
C GLY A 229 -4.12 4.92 8.18
N VAL A 230 -2.98 5.02 8.85
CA VAL A 230 -1.80 4.19 8.60
C VAL A 230 -1.42 3.45 9.88
N THR A 231 -1.25 2.14 9.81
CA THR A 231 -0.74 1.33 10.90
C THR A 231 0.48 0.55 10.43
N VAL A 232 1.62 0.77 11.08
CA VAL A 232 2.87 0.05 10.82
C VAL A 232 3.27 -0.72 12.07
N THR A 233 3.44 -2.03 11.93
CA THR A 233 3.74 -2.92 13.07
C THR A 233 4.96 -3.78 12.80
N VAL A 234 5.87 -3.89 13.78
CA VAL A 234 7.02 -4.81 13.73
C VAL A 234 7.86 -4.64 12.46
N ALA A 235 7.99 -3.41 11.96
CA ALA A 235 8.85 -3.11 10.82
C ALA A 235 10.30 -2.95 11.27
N ARG A 236 11.25 -3.18 10.38
CA ARG A 236 12.66 -2.87 10.62
C ARG A 236 12.89 -1.37 10.51
N THR A 237 12.42 -0.74 9.45
CA THR A 237 12.48 0.73 9.30
C THR A 237 11.16 1.30 8.81
N LEU A 238 10.91 2.57 9.15
CA LEU A 238 9.77 3.34 8.65
C LEU A 238 10.26 4.73 8.22
N SER A 239 9.95 5.12 6.99
CA SER A 239 10.08 6.49 6.49
C SER A 239 8.76 6.95 5.87
N LEU A 240 8.18 8.03 6.37
CA LEU A 240 7.03 8.70 5.76
C LEU A 240 7.44 10.10 5.32
N CYS A 241 7.24 10.45 4.06
CA CYS A 241 7.62 11.72 3.47
C CYS A 241 6.47 12.31 2.66
N GLY A 242 5.95 13.47 3.07
CA GLY A 242 4.84 14.12 2.36
C GLY A 242 3.56 13.29 2.32
N GLY A 243 2.63 13.65 1.43
CA GLY A 243 1.33 13.00 1.31
C GLY A 243 0.34 13.46 2.37
N SER A 244 -0.73 12.69 2.59
CA SER A 244 -1.79 13.02 3.55
C SER A 244 -2.38 11.77 4.20
N ILE A 245 -2.71 11.85 5.49
CA ILE A 245 -3.39 10.77 6.22
C ILE A 245 -4.66 11.37 6.84
N ALA A 246 -5.83 10.89 6.43
CA ALA A 246 -7.10 11.51 6.79
C ALA A 246 -7.50 11.33 8.26
N LEU A 247 -7.10 10.22 8.89
CA LEU A 247 -7.43 9.84 10.26
C LEU A 247 -6.15 9.61 11.07
N ASP A 248 -6.04 8.48 11.76
CA ASP A 248 -4.96 8.21 12.72
C ASP A 248 -3.75 7.53 12.07
N ALA A 249 -2.58 7.75 12.66
CA ALA A 249 -1.35 7.03 12.35
C ALA A 249 -0.83 6.32 13.61
N THR A 250 -0.56 5.02 13.51
CA THR A 250 0.01 4.21 14.60
C THR A 250 1.28 3.51 14.13
N VAL A 251 2.36 3.69 14.87
CA VAL A 251 3.65 3.04 14.62
C VAL A 251 4.04 2.27 15.87
N ARG A 252 4.23 0.96 15.73
CA ARG A 252 4.53 0.08 16.86
C ARG A 252 5.59 -0.97 16.55
N GLY A 253 6.51 -1.15 17.50
CA GLY A 253 7.50 -2.23 17.46
C GLY A 253 8.53 -2.08 16.34
N VAL A 254 8.82 -0.88 15.86
CA VAL A 254 9.87 -0.64 14.87
C VAL A 254 11.26 -0.74 15.53
N THR A 255 12.21 -1.46 14.92
CA THR A 255 13.51 -1.80 15.56
C THR A 255 14.72 -0.99 15.09
N GLY A 256 14.75 -0.56 13.83
CA GLY A 256 15.84 0.24 13.26
C GLY A 256 15.61 1.72 13.49
N PHE A 257 14.96 2.38 12.55
CA PHE A 257 14.60 3.80 12.69
C PHE A 257 13.16 4.07 12.26
N VAL A 258 12.62 5.14 12.82
CA VAL A 258 11.36 5.76 12.40
C VAL A 258 11.68 7.19 11.99
N ASP A 259 11.26 7.59 10.80
CA ASP A 259 11.35 8.97 10.32
C ASP A 259 10.02 9.39 9.72
N LEU A 260 9.33 10.33 10.36
CA LEU A 260 8.01 10.80 9.95
C LEU A 260 8.10 12.26 9.55
N GLY A 261 7.86 12.54 8.27
CA GLY A 261 7.99 13.85 7.62
C GLY A 261 9.43 14.38 7.50
N GLY A 262 10.43 13.58 7.83
CA GLY A 262 11.82 13.81 7.43
C GLY A 262 12.07 13.45 5.97
N ASP A 263 13.29 13.69 5.48
CA ASP A 263 13.66 13.43 4.08
C ASP A 263 13.73 11.92 3.83
N ALA A 264 13.00 11.45 2.82
CA ALA A 264 13.05 10.04 2.46
C ALA A 264 14.26 9.81 1.55
N GLY A 265 15.26 9.10 2.06
CA GLY A 265 16.44 8.64 1.31
C GLY A 265 16.11 7.52 0.33
N VAL A 266 15.06 7.67 -0.47
CA VAL A 266 14.65 6.69 -1.47
C VAL A 266 15.51 6.89 -2.72
N TRP A 267 16.39 5.93 -2.99
CA TRP A 267 17.13 5.80 -4.26
C TRP A 267 18.27 6.81 -4.49
N GLY A 268 18.85 7.37 -3.43
CA GLY A 268 20.09 8.16 -3.50
C GLY A 268 19.91 9.62 -3.87
N ASP A 269 18.74 10.00 -4.39
CA ASP A 269 18.31 11.39 -4.52
C ASP A 269 17.38 11.69 -3.35
N GLU A 270 17.84 12.49 -2.39
CA GLU A 270 16.99 12.95 -1.29
C GLU A 270 15.85 13.79 -1.88
N GLU A 271 14.64 13.25 -1.93
CA GLU A 271 13.48 14.06 -2.28
C GLU A 271 13.06 14.85 -1.03
N PRO A 272 13.28 16.18 -0.99
CA PRO A 272 12.98 16.94 0.21
C PRO A 272 11.46 16.96 0.40
N CYS A 273 11.02 16.50 1.57
CA CYS A 273 9.62 16.58 1.97
C CYS A 273 9.35 18.01 2.43
N ALA A 274 9.34 18.96 1.50
CA ALA A 274 9.40 20.39 1.84
C ALA A 274 8.14 20.86 2.58
N GLU A 275 6.98 20.25 2.26
CA GLU A 275 5.69 20.63 2.81
C GLU A 275 5.29 19.74 3.98
N PRO A 276 4.70 20.32 5.05
CA PRO A 276 4.17 19.53 6.14
C PRO A 276 3.07 18.57 5.67
N ALA A 277 3.19 17.29 5.99
CA ALA A 277 2.15 16.30 5.67
C ALA A 277 1.00 16.41 6.68
N PRO A 278 -0.25 16.65 6.25
CA PRO A 278 -1.39 16.69 7.15
C PRO A 278 -1.78 15.29 7.65
N LEU A 279 -2.01 15.19 8.95
CA LEU A 279 -2.57 14.04 9.65
C LEU A 279 -3.86 14.47 10.35
N GLY A 280 -5.01 14.02 9.85
CA GLY A 280 -6.32 14.47 10.32
C GLY A 280 -6.75 13.94 11.69
N GLY A 281 -6.08 12.91 12.20
CA GLY A 281 -6.31 12.31 13.52
C GLY A 281 -5.08 12.41 14.42
N SER A 282 -4.90 11.40 15.28
CA SER A 282 -3.79 11.31 16.23
C SER A 282 -2.61 10.52 15.67
N LEU A 283 -1.40 10.88 16.08
CA LEU A 283 -0.19 10.10 15.88
C LEU A 283 0.18 9.38 17.18
N VAL A 284 0.30 8.05 17.10
CA VAL A 284 0.69 7.19 18.22
C VAL A 284 1.99 6.46 17.88
N LEU A 285 3.02 6.72 18.67
CA LEU A 285 4.32 6.06 18.63
C LEU A 285 4.46 5.17 19.88
N ASP A 286 4.13 3.89 19.73
CA ASP A 286 3.98 2.97 20.85
C ASP A 286 5.01 1.84 20.82
N ALA A 287 5.73 1.67 21.93
CA ALA A 287 6.63 0.54 22.17
C ALA A 287 7.62 0.27 21.02
N ASN A 288 8.23 1.32 20.45
CA ASN A 288 9.23 1.16 19.40
C ASN A 288 10.64 0.98 20.01
N PRO A 289 11.30 -0.17 19.80
CA PRO A 289 12.70 -0.36 20.18
C PRO A 289 13.71 0.35 19.26
N ALA A 290 13.24 1.13 18.29
CA ALA A 290 14.04 1.87 17.31
C ALA A 290 15.17 2.66 17.97
N GLU A 291 16.32 2.68 17.30
CA GLU A 291 17.50 3.43 17.73
C GLU A 291 17.30 4.93 17.59
N ARG A 292 16.49 5.34 16.62
CA ARG A 292 16.16 6.72 16.29
C ARG A 292 14.70 6.84 15.89
N ILE A 293 14.01 7.81 16.46
CA ILE A 293 12.65 8.21 16.08
C ILE A 293 12.67 9.71 15.80
N SER A 294 12.50 10.09 14.54
CA SER A 294 12.42 11.47 14.09
C SER A 294 10.98 11.77 13.67
N VAL A 295 10.43 12.89 14.17
CA VAL A 295 9.14 13.43 13.75
C VAL A 295 9.38 14.87 13.33
N ALA A 296 9.19 15.16 12.05
CA ALA A 296 9.39 16.47 11.44
C ALA A 296 8.27 16.77 10.46
N ARG A 297 8.01 18.05 10.15
CA ARG A 297 7.14 18.49 9.03
C ARG A 297 5.82 17.71 8.97
N LEU A 298 5.14 17.58 10.10
CA LEU A 298 3.80 17.01 10.21
C LEU A 298 2.83 18.05 10.80
N ALA A 299 1.59 18.02 10.33
CA ALA A 299 0.49 18.77 10.93
C ALA A 299 -0.54 17.80 11.51
N VAL A 300 -0.47 17.55 12.82
CA VAL A 300 -1.31 16.59 13.54
C VAL A 300 -2.54 17.31 14.09
N ALA A 301 -3.72 16.99 13.56
CA ALA A 301 -4.98 17.59 14.01
C ALA A 301 -5.46 17.02 15.36
N GLY A 302 -5.05 15.80 15.71
CA GLY A 302 -5.34 15.15 16.99
C GLY A 302 -4.19 15.27 18.01
N ASN A 303 -3.99 14.19 18.76
CA ASN A 303 -2.92 14.10 19.75
C ASN A 303 -1.62 13.54 19.14
N LEU A 304 -0.49 13.90 19.73
CA LEU A 304 0.80 13.24 19.50
C LEU A 304 1.19 12.50 20.77
N VAL A 305 1.12 11.16 20.74
CA VAL A 305 1.35 10.32 21.92
C VAL A 305 2.54 9.40 21.68
N CYS A 306 3.52 9.45 22.57
CA CYS A 306 4.72 8.63 22.49
C CYS A 306 4.91 7.85 23.80
N THR A 307 4.76 6.53 23.76
CA THR A 307 4.76 5.69 24.96
C THR A 307 5.62 4.46 24.77
N GLY A 308 6.43 4.13 25.78
CA GLY A 308 7.20 2.88 25.80
C GLY A 308 8.30 2.76 24.75
N ASN A 309 8.71 3.84 24.07
CA ASN A 309 9.81 3.78 23.12
C ASN A 309 11.13 3.61 23.87
N ALA A 310 11.97 2.66 23.44
CA ALA A 310 13.07 2.14 24.26
C ALA A 310 14.21 3.14 24.50
N ARG A 311 14.43 4.07 23.56
CA ARG A 311 15.46 5.12 23.66
C ARG A 311 14.80 6.51 23.61
N PRO A 312 14.39 7.07 24.76
CA PRO A 312 13.80 8.42 24.82
C PRO A 312 14.73 9.49 24.23
N ASP A 313 16.05 9.38 24.45
CA ASP A 313 17.03 10.33 23.92
C ASP A 313 17.18 10.24 22.38
N GLY A 314 16.73 9.13 21.79
CA GLY A 314 16.68 8.94 20.34
C GLY A 314 15.40 9.46 19.69
N LEU A 315 14.44 9.95 20.48
CA LEU A 315 13.18 10.53 20.03
C LEU A 315 13.33 12.04 19.86
N VAL A 316 13.24 12.52 18.63
CA VAL A 316 13.34 13.93 18.27
C VAL A 316 12.05 14.39 17.59
N VAL A 317 11.32 15.28 18.26
CA VAL A 317 10.17 15.97 17.66
C VAL A 317 10.60 17.37 17.26
N HIS A 318 10.73 17.61 15.96
CA HIS A 318 11.23 18.88 15.44
C HIS A 318 10.23 20.04 15.65
N PRO A 319 10.71 21.29 15.70
CA PRO A 319 9.85 22.49 15.78
C PRO A 319 8.89 22.65 14.58
N THR A 320 9.17 21.97 13.47
CA THR A 320 8.32 21.94 12.26
C THR A 320 7.05 21.11 12.43
N VAL A 321 6.91 20.36 13.54
CA VAL A 321 5.71 19.59 13.86
C VAL A 321 4.69 20.48 14.57
N THR A 322 3.49 20.56 14.02
CA THR A 322 2.35 21.21 14.66
C THR A 322 1.38 20.16 15.19
N VAL A 323 0.84 20.38 16.40
CA VAL A 323 -0.11 19.47 17.06
C VAL A 323 -1.25 20.33 17.59
N ALA A 324 -2.47 20.09 17.13
CA ALA A 324 -3.64 20.85 17.57
C ALA A 324 -4.21 20.32 18.91
N GLY A 325 -4.06 19.02 19.18
CA GLY A 325 -4.38 18.42 20.46
C GLY A 325 -3.23 18.51 21.47
N THR A 326 -3.06 17.47 22.27
CA THR A 326 -2.01 17.38 23.28
C THR A 326 -0.81 16.58 22.80
N ARG A 327 0.38 16.98 23.27
CA ARG A 327 1.57 16.14 23.25
C ARG A 327 1.63 15.35 24.56
N GLY A 328 1.82 14.04 24.45
CA GLY A 328 1.76 13.13 25.60
C GLY A 328 2.92 12.14 25.67
N GLY A 329 3.22 11.70 26.89
CA GLY A 329 4.28 10.73 27.17
C GLY A 329 5.66 11.31 26.88
N GLN A 330 6.47 10.58 26.11
CA GLN A 330 7.83 10.97 25.74
C GLN A 330 7.88 12.12 24.71
N CYS A 331 6.74 12.50 24.12
CA CYS A 331 6.64 13.60 23.16
C CYS A 331 6.15 14.91 23.78
N ALA A 332 5.85 14.92 25.09
CA ALA A 332 5.35 16.09 25.82
C ALA A 332 6.39 17.22 25.91
#